data_AF-A0A5C5PZ51-F1
#
_entry.id   AF-A0A5C5PZ51-F1
#
_cell.length_a   1.000
_cell.length_b   1.000
_cell.length_c   1.000
_cell.angle_alpha   90.00
_cell.angle_beta   90.00
_cell.angle_gamma   90.00
#
_symmetry.space_group_name_H-M   'P 1'
#
loop_
_entity.id
_entity.type
_entity.pdbx_description
1 polymer ?
#
loop_
_entity_poly.entity_id
_entity_poly.type
_entity_poly.pdbx_seq_one_letter_code
_entity_poly.pdbx_strand_id
1 'polypeptide(L)'
;MLNFDKALDLPPQLQWKYANEPELMTWSIRARNYNTFVANLMFSFMTTVILGATLIMYSVYEGMSQSWRISSCIFFFSLMLLVLLSVTHQRMNFAYRFTQSGVEYCEWKDFPKWALTFLKWFTGMMAIIFIYLTTIDPTFLIGALIGPGAMGLMYLSMANSKTYQRMQTEYHHHF
;
A
#
# COMPACT_ATOMS: atom_id res chain seq x y z
N MET A 1 23.78 -3.12 6.53
CA MET A 1 23.62 -3.60 5.14
C MET A 1 22.25 -4.24 5.03
N LEU A 2 21.39 -3.74 4.14
CA LEU A 2 20.11 -4.39 3.85
C LEU A 2 20.42 -5.67 3.07
N ASN A 3 20.21 -6.83 3.68
CA ASN A 3 20.48 -8.11 3.06
C ASN A 3 19.24 -8.52 2.26
N PHE A 4 19.26 -8.25 0.96
CA PHE A 4 18.14 -8.51 0.06
C PHE A 4 17.96 -10.00 -0.29
N ASP A 5 18.95 -10.83 0.05
CA ASP A 5 18.97 -12.28 -0.21
C ASP A 5 18.59 -13.12 1.01
N LYS A 6 18.09 -12.50 2.09
CA LYS A 6 17.60 -13.27 3.24
C LYS A 6 16.42 -14.14 2.79
N ALA A 7 16.57 -15.46 2.90
CA ALA A 7 15.47 -16.40 2.75
C ALA A 7 14.30 -15.95 3.65
N LEU A 8 13.10 -15.88 3.08
CA LEU A 8 11.91 -15.50 3.82
C LEU A 8 11.55 -16.63 4.77
N ASP A 9 11.66 -16.36 6.06
CA ASP A 9 11.20 -17.29 7.11
C ASP A 9 9.67 -17.30 7.12
N LEU A 10 9.08 -18.48 7.28
CA LEU A 10 7.64 -18.64 7.42
C LEU A 10 7.17 -17.88 8.67
N PRO A 11 6.14 -17.02 8.60
CA PRO A 11 5.62 -16.36 9.78
C PRO A 11 5.09 -17.40 10.77
N PRO A 12 5.13 -17.13 12.09
CA PRO A 12 4.77 -18.11 13.12
C PRO A 12 3.30 -18.57 13.08
N GLN A 13 2.47 -17.91 12.26
CA GLN A 13 1.06 -18.21 12.04
C GLN A 13 0.83 -19.27 10.96
N LEU A 14 1.82 -19.50 10.08
CA LEU A 14 1.82 -20.57 9.10
C LEU A 14 2.65 -21.73 9.67
N GLN A 15 2.14 -22.95 9.59
CA GLN A 15 2.88 -24.15 10.01
C GLN A 15 2.71 -25.22 8.94
N TRP A 16 3.82 -25.80 8.51
CA TRP A 16 3.80 -26.94 7.58
C TRP A 16 3.00 -28.10 8.18
N LYS A 17 2.10 -28.69 7.42
CA LYS A 17 1.30 -29.83 7.91
C LYS A 17 2.14 -31.09 7.95
N TYR A 18 2.99 -31.31 6.96
CA TYR A 18 4.01 -32.37 6.95
C TYR A 18 5.34 -31.91 7.55
N ALA A 19 5.31 -31.10 8.62
CA ALA A 19 6.54 -30.65 9.31
C ALA A 19 7.42 -31.80 9.81
N ASN A 20 6.78 -32.93 10.12
CA ASN A 20 7.37 -34.19 10.56
C ASN A 20 8.05 -35.00 9.45
N GLU A 21 7.81 -34.71 8.18
CA GLU A 21 8.47 -35.37 7.06
C GLU A 21 9.78 -34.66 6.67
N PRO A 22 10.81 -35.41 6.22
CA PRO A 22 12.03 -34.80 5.72
C PRO A 22 11.72 -33.91 4.51
N GLU A 23 12.21 -32.67 4.55
CA GLU A 23 12.10 -31.77 3.41
C GLU A 23 13.02 -32.24 2.28
N LEU A 24 12.45 -32.41 1.09
CA LEU A 24 13.21 -32.72 -0.12
C LEU A 24 13.72 -31.43 -0.77
N MET A 25 12.89 -30.39 -0.76
CA MET A 25 13.22 -29.08 -1.30
C MET A 25 12.30 -28.00 -0.72
N THR A 26 12.88 -26.86 -0.36
CA THR A 26 12.14 -25.71 0.15
C THR A 26 12.66 -24.44 -0.52
N TRP A 27 11.78 -23.57 -1.00
CA TRP A 27 12.19 -22.26 -1.52
C TRP A 27 11.11 -21.21 -1.26
N SER A 28 11.53 -19.94 -1.24
CA SER A 28 10.64 -18.80 -1.12
C SER A 28 10.77 -17.83 -2.30
N ILE A 29 9.66 -17.27 -2.75
CA ILE A 29 9.60 -16.31 -3.87
C ILE A 29 8.71 -15.15 -3.46
N ARG A 30 9.12 -13.94 -3.84
CA ARG A 30 8.27 -12.75 -3.72
C ARG A 30 7.75 -12.32 -5.09
N ALA A 31 6.47 -12.60 -5.36
CA ALA A 31 5.86 -12.41 -6.67
C ALA A 31 4.54 -11.63 -6.60
N ARG A 32 4.07 -11.13 -7.75
CA ARG A 32 2.72 -10.56 -7.88
C ARG A 32 1.75 -11.72 -8.14
N ASN A 33 0.72 -11.86 -7.32
CA ASN A 33 -0.23 -12.98 -7.37
C ASN A 33 -1.48 -12.72 -8.24
N TYR A 34 -1.48 -11.61 -8.98
CA TYR A 34 -2.58 -11.18 -9.85
C TYR A 34 -2.11 -11.03 -11.30
N ASN A 35 -3.08 -10.87 -12.21
CA ASN A 35 -2.81 -10.63 -13.61
C ASN A 35 -2.04 -9.31 -13.81
N THR A 36 -0.73 -9.44 -14.01
CA THR A 36 0.19 -8.30 -14.15
C THR A 36 -0.08 -7.48 -15.42
N PHE A 37 -0.63 -8.09 -16.48
CA PHE A 37 -0.96 -7.38 -17.71
C PHE A 37 -2.08 -6.36 -17.45
N VAL A 38 -3.17 -6.80 -16.82
CA VAL A 38 -4.29 -5.91 -16.48
C VAL A 38 -3.86 -4.84 -15.49
N ALA A 39 -3.07 -5.20 -14.47
CA ALA A 39 -2.54 -4.24 -13.51
C ALA A 39 -1.64 -3.17 -14.16
N ASN A 40 -0.81 -3.55 -15.12
CA ASN A 40 0.04 -2.61 -15.86
C ASN A 40 -0.79 -1.68 -16.77
N LEU A 41 -1.87 -2.18 -17.38
CA LEU A 41 -2.81 -1.34 -18.15
C LEU A 41 -3.50 -0.31 -17.26
N MET A 42 -4.01 -0.74 -16.09
CA MET A 42 -4.60 0.17 -15.10
C MET A 42 -3.59 1.21 -14.61
N PHE A 43 -2.34 0.79 -14.36
CA PHE A 43 -1.25 1.70 -14.00
C PHE A 43 -1.00 2.75 -15.08
N SER A 44 -0.92 2.34 -16.34
CA SER A 44 -0.70 3.28 -17.46
C SER A 44 -1.87 4.26 -17.59
N PHE A 45 -3.11 3.77 -17.54
CA PHE A 45 -4.30 4.61 -17.63
C PHE A 45 -4.34 5.65 -16.49
N MET A 46 -4.16 5.21 -15.25
CA MET A 46 -4.16 6.12 -14.10
C MET A 46 -3.00 7.11 -14.12
N THR A 47 -1.83 6.71 -14.64
CA THR A 47 -0.71 7.63 -14.83
C THR A 47 -1.05 8.74 -15.82
N THR A 48 -1.73 8.43 -16.92
CA THR A 48 -2.22 9.42 -17.89
C THR A 48 -3.24 10.37 -17.25
N VAL A 49 -4.17 9.86 -16.44
CA VAL A 49 -5.15 10.67 -15.71
C VAL A 49 -4.45 11.62 -14.72
N ILE A 50 -3.49 11.12 -13.94
CA ILE A 50 -2.70 11.93 -13.01
C ILE A 50 -1.91 13.00 -13.76
N LEU A 51 -1.32 12.68 -14.92
CA LEU A 51 -0.64 13.66 -15.76
C LEU A 51 -1.61 14.77 -16.20
N GLY A 52 -2.81 14.40 -16.67
CA GLY A 52 -3.86 15.37 -17.03
C GLY A 52 -4.26 16.26 -15.86
N ALA A 53 -4.46 15.68 -14.67
CA ALA A 53 -4.78 16.44 -13.46
C ALA A 53 -3.66 17.42 -13.07
N THR A 54 -2.39 17.01 -13.19
CA THR A 54 -1.23 17.88 -12.95
C THR A 54 -1.17 19.04 -13.94
N LEU A 55 -1.51 18.81 -15.21
CA LEU A 55 -1.58 19.88 -16.21
C LEU A 55 -2.71 20.87 -15.92
N ILE A 56 -3.89 20.39 -15.49
CA ILE A 56 -5.00 21.25 -15.06
C ILE A 56 -4.58 22.08 -13.84
N MET A 57 -3.95 21.45 -12.84
CA MET A 57 -3.42 22.14 -11.66
C MET A 57 -2.41 23.24 -12.04
N TYR A 58 -1.54 22.97 -13.01
CA TYR A 58 -0.61 23.96 -13.54
C TYR A 58 -1.33 25.17 -14.14
N SER A 59 -2.45 24.97 -14.85
CA SER A 59 -3.29 26.05 -15.37
C SER A 59 -4.01 26.82 -14.27
N VAL A 60 -4.53 26.15 -13.24
CA VAL A 60 -5.23 26.81 -12.11
C VAL A 60 -4.28 27.72 -11.31
N TYR A 61 -3.00 27.37 -11.24
CA TYR A 61 -1.98 28.13 -10.51
C TYR A 61 -1.37 29.27 -11.33
N GLU A 62 -2.06 29.78 -12.35
CA GLU A 62 -1.56 30.82 -13.25
C GLU A 62 -1.02 32.06 -12.52
N GLY A 63 -1.71 32.49 -11.46
CA GLY A 63 -1.35 33.68 -10.66
C GLY A 63 -0.19 33.50 -9.66
N MET A 64 0.40 32.31 -9.54
CA MET A 64 1.53 32.05 -8.64
C MET A 64 2.88 32.16 -9.37
N SER A 65 3.98 32.31 -8.63
CA SER A 65 5.31 32.32 -9.22
C SER A 65 5.61 31.03 -9.97
N GLN A 66 6.31 31.13 -11.10
CA GLN A 66 6.60 29.98 -11.97
C GLN A 66 7.32 28.84 -11.22
N SER A 67 8.26 29.19 -10.34
CA SER A 67 8.98 28.20 -9.51
C SER A 67 8.06 27.45 -8.56
N TRP A 68 7.14 28.16 -7.90
CA TRP A 68 6.16 27.55 -6.99
C TRP A 68 5.19 26.63 -7.75
N ARG A 69 4.74 27.08 -8.92
CA ARG A 69 3.82 26.33 -9.78
C ARG A 69 4.42 25.01 -10.25
N ILE A 70 5.65 25.06 -10.79
CA ILE A 70 6.37 23.86 -11.25
C ILE A 70 6.66 22.92 -10.08
N SER A 71 7.18 23.45 -8.96
CA SER A 71 7.50 22.65 -7.78
C SER A 71 6.26 21.92 -7.23
N SER A 72 5.14 22.63 -7.11
CA SER A 72 3.87 22.05 -6.62
C SER A 72 3.36 20.94 -7.55
N CYS A 73 3.45 21.14 -8.87
CA CYS A 73 3.03 20.15 -9.86
C CYS A 73 3.91 18.89 -9.85
N ILE A 74 5.24 19.06 -9.79
CA ILE A 74 6.19 17.95 -9.70
C ILE A 74 5.96 17.17 -8.41
N PHE A 75 5.80 17.88 -7.30
CA PHE A 75 5.52 17.26 -6.00
C PHE A 75 4.21 16.46 -6.04
N PHE A 76 3.13 17.05 -6.54
CA PHE A 76 1.83 16.38 -6.67
C PHE A 76 1.92 15.14 -7.56
N PHE A 77 2.49 15.26 -8.76
CA PHE A 77 2.65 14.15 -9.69
C PHE A 77 3.47 13.02 -9.07
N SER A 78 4.61 13.34 -8.46
CA SER A 78 5.49 12.35 -7.83
C SER A 78 4.81 11.64 -6.67
N LEU A 79 4.08 12.37 -5.83
CA LEU A 79 3.33 11.81 -4.71
C LEU A 79 2.22 10.87 -5.20
N MET A 80 1.45 11.28 -6.21
CA MET A 80 0.37 10.46 -6.76
C MET A 80 0.92 9.23 -7.49
N LEU A 81 2.04 9.35 -8.20
CA LEU A 81 2.71 8.21 -8.84
C LEU A 81 3.22 7.21 -7.80
N LEU A 82 3.78 7.69 -6.69
CA LEU A 82 4.22 6.83 -5.58
C LEU A 82 3.04 6.05 -4.99
N VAL A 83 1.90 6.73 -4.76
CA VAL A 83 0.67 6.07 -4.29
C VAL A 83 0.21 5.03 -5.29
N LEU A 84 0.18 5.36 -6.59
CA LEU A 84 -0.25 4.43 -7.63
C LEU A 84 0.65 3.19 -7.72
N LEU A 85 1.98 3.36 -7.61
CA LEU A 85 2.94 2.26 -7.55
C LEU A 85 2.68 1.37 -6.33
N SER A 86 2.39 1.96 -5.16
CA SER A 86 2.14 1.21 -3.93
C SER A 86 0.90 0.31 -4.00
N VAL A 87 -0.09 0.65 -4.84
CA VAL A 87 -1.32 -0.12 -5.03
C VAL A 87 -1.18 -1.14 -6.17
N THR A 88 -0.57 -0.75 -7.29
CA THR A 88 -0.49 -1.58 -8.50
C THR A 88 0.65 -2.60 -8.52
N HIS A 89 1.68 -2.38 -7.69
CA HIS A 89 2.88 -3.22 -7.62
C HIS A 89 3.03 -3.91 -6.26
N GLN A 90 1.90 -4.24 -5.63
CA GLN A 90 1.92 -5.06 -4.42
C GLN A 90 2.49 -6.44 -4.72
N ARG A 91 3.47 -6.88 -3.93
CA ARG A 91 4.05 -8.21 -4.00
C ARG A 91 3.63 -9.02 -2.78
N MET A 92 3.47 -10.32 -2.99
CA MET A 92 3.16 -11.31 -1.97
C MET A 92 4.33 -12.27 -1.82
N ASN A 93 4.51 -12.80 -0.61
CA ASN A 93 5.54 -13.80 -0.33
C ASN A 93 4.92 -15.19 -0.48
N PHE A 94 5.68 -16.09 -1.07
CA PHE A 94 5.33 -17.49 -1.26
C PHE A 94 6.45 -18.34 -0.69
N ALA A 95 6.10 -19.44 -0.03
CA ALA A 95 7.02 -20.50 0.35
C ALA A 95 6.47 -21.83 -0.14
N TYR A 96 7.31 -22.59 -0.83
CA TYR A 96 7.00 -23.92 -1.34
C TYR A 96 7.85 -24.95 -0.58
N ARG A 97 7.24 -26.07 -0.21
CA ARG A 97 7.91 -27.20 0.43
C ARG A 97 7.51 -28.50 -0.25
N PHE A 98 8.50 -29.28 -0.64
CA PHE A 98 8.33 -30.61 -1.23
C PHE A 98 8.66 -31.67 -0.17
N THR A 99 7.76 -32.63 -0.02
CA THR A 99 7.87 -33.77 0.90
C THR A 99 7.60 -35.06 0.13
N GLN A 100 7.78 -36.23 0.77
CA GLN A 100 7.45 -37.50 0.11
C GLN A 100 5.94 -37.66 -0.12
N SER A 101 5.12 -37.08 0.75
CA SER A 101 3.65 -37.13 0.66
C SER A 101 3.05 -36.13 -0.34
N GLY A 102 3.79 -35.11 -0.77
CA GLY A 102 3.29 -34.12 -1.75
C GLY A 102 3.97 -32.75 -1.70
N VAL A 103 3.34 -31.78 -2.38
CA VAL A 103 3.79 -30.38 -2.47
C VAL A 103 2.88 -29.50 -1.64
N GLU A 104 3.46 -28.80 -0.67
CA GLU A 104 2.76 -27.77 0.10
C GLU A 104 3.23 -26.39 -0.35
N TYR A 105 2.31 -25.44 -0.44
CA TYR A 105 2.71 -24.04 -0.53
C TYR A 105 1.91 -23.16 0.42
N CYS A 106 2.62 -22.17 0.94
CA CYS A 106 2.11 -21.11 1.79
C CYS A 106 2.25 -19.78 1.07
N GLU A 107 1.21 -18.98 1.05
CA GLU A 107 1.28 -17.59 0.61
C GLU A 107 0.97 -16.67 1.78
N TRP A 108 1.68 -15.54 1.86
CA TRP A 108 1.36 -14.50 2.82
C TRP A 108 1.72 -13.09 2.39
N LYS A 109 0.97 -12.15 2.95
CA LYS A 109 1.17 -10.73 2.81
C LYS A 109 1.40 -10.13 4.21
N ASP A 110 2.61 -9.64 4.45
CA ASP A 110 2.92 -8.95 5.70
C ASP A 110 2.53 -7.47 5.60
N PHE A 111 1.46 -7.09 6.28
CA PHE A 111 1.12 -5.69 6.44
C PHE A 111 2.06 -5.03 7.48
N PRO A 112 2.85 -4.00 7.11
CA PRO A 112 3.79 -3.40 8.02
C PRO A 112 3.07 -2.70 9.19
N LYS A 113 3.35 -3.13 10.42
CA LYS A 113 2.77 -2.51 11.64
C LYS A 113 3.09 -1.01 11.75
N TRP A 114 4.24 -0.57 11.24
CA TRP A 114 4.60 0.86 11.22
C TRP A 114 3.63 1.69 10.37
N ALA A 115 3.03 1.13 9.31
CA ALA A 115 2.12 1.88 8.43
C ALA A 115 0.85 2.31 9.16
N LEU A 116 0.33 1.48 10.08
CA LEU A 116 -0.79 1.87 10.96
C LEU A 116 -0.40 3.01 11.91
N THR A 117 0.79 2.92 12.51
CA THR A 117 1.31 3.97 13.39
C THR A 117 1.51 5.28 12.63
N PHE A 118 2.05 5.20 11.42
CA PHE A 118 2.22 6.34 10.53
C PHE A 118 0.87 6.96 10.16
N LEU A 119 -0.11 6.16 9.71
CA LEU A 119 -1.43 6.65 9.33
C LEU A 119 -2.14 7.37 10.49
N LYS A 120 -2.03 6.83 11.71
CA LYS A 120 -2.58 7.46 12.92
C LYS A 120 -2.01 8.87 13.14
N TRP A 121 -0.68 8.99 13.16
CA TRP A 121 -0.01 10.27 13.38
C TRP A 121 -0.24 11.26 12.22
N PHE A 122 -0.18 10.76 10.99
CA PHE A 122 -0.43 11.56 9.81
C PHE A 122 -1.85 12.13 9.79
N THR A 123 -2.85 11.31 10.13
CA THR A 123 -4.25 11.75 10.27
C THR A 123 -4.38 12.85 11.33
N GLY A 124 -3.76 12.68 12.50
CA GLY A 124 -3.79 13.67 13.57
C GLY A 124 -3.15 15.00 13.16
N MET A 125 -1.98 14.95 12.51
CA MET A 125 -1.30 16.14 12.01
C MET A 125 -2.14 16.88 10.96
N MET A 126 -2.72 16.15 10.00
CA MET A 126 -3.57 16.73 8.97
C MET A 126 -4.84 17.34 9.56
N ALA A 127 -5.45 16.71 10.57
CA ALA A 127 -6.61 17.27 11.26
C ALA A 127 -6.29 18.64 11.90
N ILE A 128 -5.14 18.78 12.57
CA ILE A 128 -4.72 20.05 13.18
C ILE A 128 -4.53 21.13 12.11
N ILE A 129 -3.87 20.80 10.99
CA ILE A 129 -3.66 21.74 9.88
C ILE A 129 -4.99 22.21 9.32
N PHE A 130 -5.93 21.31 9.07
CA PHE A 130 -7.24 21.66 8.51
C PHE A 130 -8.12 22.44 9.48
N ILE A 131 -8.05 22.18 10.80
CA ILE A 131 -8.72 23.01 11.82
C ILE A 131 -8.17 24.43 11.78
N TYR A 132 -6.84 24.60 11.68
CA TYR A 132 -6.24 25.92 11.53
C TYR A 132 -6.71 26.63 10.25
N LEU A 133 -6.67 25.95 9.10
CA LEU A 133 -7.11 26.51 7.82
C LEU A 133 -8.60 26.90 7.83
N THR A 134 -9.43 26.15 8.55
CA THR A 134 -10.86 26.45 8.71
C THR A 134 -11.10 27.79 9.41
N THR A 135 -10.17 28.25 10.26
CA THR A 135 -10.27 29.59 10.88
C THR A 135 -10.04 30.72 9.87
N ILE A 136 -9.38 30.43 8.74
CA ILE A 136 -9.13 31.37 7.64
C ILE A 136 -10.29 31.35 6.65
N ASP A 137 -10.72 30.16 6.23
CA ASP A 137 -11.86 29.98 5.32
C ASP A 137 -12.65 28.70 5.68
N PRO A 138 -13.96 28.80 5.97
CA PRO A 138 -14.79 27.65 6.34
C PRO A 138 -14.92 26.59 5.25
N THR A 139 -14.63 26.90 3.97
CA THR A 139 -14.63 25.90 2.89
C THR A 139 -13.62 24.77 3.11
N PHE A 140 -12.56 25.01 3.90
CA PHE A 140 -11.60 23.99 4.29
C PHE A 140 -12.19 22.87 5.16
N LEU A 141 -13.39 23.04 5.74
CA LEU A 141 -14.11 21.95 6.43
C LEU A 141 -14.44 20.78 5.49
N ILE A 142 -14.74 21.07 4.22
CA ILE A 142 -14.99 20.03 3.22
C ILE A 142 -13.70 19.24 2.95
N GLY A 143 -12.57 19.95 2.85
CA GLY A 143 -11.25 19.34 2.75
C GLY A 143 -10.87 18.52 3.98
N ALA A 144 -11.26 18.97 5.18
CA ALA A 144 -11.06 18.24 6.43
C ALA A 144 -11.86 16.92 6.46
N LEU A 145 -13.08 16.92 5.92
CA LEU A 145 -13.91 15.72 5.83
C LEU A 145 -13.30 14.68 4.87
N ILE A 146 -12.90 15.11 3.66
CA ILE A 146 -12.37 14.22 2.62
C ILE A 146 -10.95 13.77 2.95
N GLY A 147 -10.12 14.63 3.55
CA GLY A 147 -8.74 14.31 3.90
C GLY A 147 -8.65 13.56 5.23
N PRO A 148 -8.40 14.26 6.35
CA PRO A 148 -8.20 13.63 7.65
C PRO A 148 -9.41 12.80 8.13
N GLY A 149 -10.64 13.20 7.80
CA GLY A 149 -11.83 12.40 8.11
C GLY A 149 -11.81 11.01 7.46
N ALA A 150 -11.60 10.94 6.14
CA ALA A 150 -11.49 9.68 5.43
C ALA A 150 -10.28 8.85 5.90
N MET A 151 -9.14 9.49 6.15
CA MET A 151 -7.94 8.82 6.67
C MET A 151 -8.16 8.24 8.07
N GLY A 152 -8.90 8.94 8.94
CA GLY A 152 -9.28 8.45 10.27
C GLY A 152 -10.20 7.24 10.20
N LEU A 153 -11.20 7.26 9.31
CA LEU A 153 -12.07 6.11 9.06
C LEU A 153 -11.28 4.92 8.51
N MET A 154 -10.35 5.17 7.59
CA MET A 154 -9.44 4.14 7.09
C MET A 154 -8.61 3.54 8.23
N TYR A 155 -7.99 4.35 9.09
CA TYR A 155 -7.27 3.85 10.27
C TYR A 155 -8.15 3.00 11.18
N LEU A 156 -9.36 3.46 11.52
CA LEU A 156 -10.28 2.73 12.40
C LEU A 156 -10.71 1.40 11.79
N SER A 157 -11.01 1.37 10.49
CA SER A 157 -11.34 0.14 9.79
C SER A 157 -10.15 -0.83 9.77
N MET A 158 -8.93 -0.35 9.52
CA MET A 158 -7.73 -1.19 9.54
C MET A 158 -7.40 -1.73 10.94
N ALA A 159 -7.60 -0.92 11.98
CA ALA A 159 -7.28 -1.29 13.36
C ALA A 159 -8.30 -2.27 13.96
N ASN A 160 -9.59 -2.10 13.66
CA ASN A 160 -10.67 -2.82 14.34
C ASN A 160 -11.37 -3.88 13.48
N SER A 161 -11.25 -3.84 12.14
CA SER A 161 -11.94 -4.81 11.28
C SER A 161 -11.14 -6.09 11.13
N LYS A 162 -11.67 -7.18 11.69
CA LYS A 162 -11.15 -8.54 11.47
C LYS A 162 -11.18 -8.93 9.98
N THR A 163 -12.18 -8.47 9.23
CA THR A 163 -12.29 -8.70 7.79
C THR A 163 -11.17 -7.99 7.03
N TYR A 164 -10.86 -6.74 7.41
CA TYR A 164 -9.76 -6.00 6.78
C TYR A 164 -8.41 -6.64 7.06
N GLN A 165 -8.18 -7.05 8.30
CA GLN A 165 -6.97 -7.78 8.69
C GLN A 165 -6.86 -9.07 7.89
N ARG A 166 -7.92 -9.87 7.80
CA ARG A 166 -7.95 -11.12 7.00
C ARG A 166 -7.70 -10.92 5.51
N MET A 167 -8.18 -9.82 4.91
CA MET A 167 -7.88 -9.48 3.51
C MET A 167 -6.44 -9.00 3.29
N GLN A 168 -5.81 -8.42 4.31
CA GLN A 168 -4.41 -7.98 4.23
C GLN A 168 -3.41 -9.02 4.72
N THR A 169 -3.89 -10.07 5.40
CA THR A 169 -3.13 -11.23 5.84
C THR A 169 -3.81 -12.48 5.30
N GLU A 170 -3.54 -12.80 4.04
CA GLU A 170 -3.92 -14.08 3.47
C GLU A 170 -2.91 -15.12 3.93
N TYR A 171 -3.38 -16.19 4.56
CA TYR A 171 -2.58 -17.34 4.96
C TYR A 171 -3.27 -18.57 4.40
N HIS A 172 -2.91 -18.96 3.18
CA HIS A 172 -3.46 -20.15 2.56
C HIS A 172 -2.42 -21.27 2.60
N HIS A 173 -2.84 -22.41 3.14
CA HIS A 173 -2.15 -23.68 3.00
C HIS A 173 -2.86 -24.48 1.92
N HIS A 174 -2.14 -24.80 0.86
CA HIS A 174 -2.61 -25.70 -0.19
C HIS A 174 -1.82 -27.00 -0.12
N PHE A 175 -2.54 -28.13 -0.25
CA PHE A 175 -2.03 -29.50 -0.24
C PHE A 175 -2.31 -30.17 -1.58
#